data_AF-L8M376-F1
#
_entry.id   AF-L8M376-F1
#
_cell.length_a   1.000
_cell.length_b   1.000
_cell.length_c   1.000
_cell.angle_alpha   90.00
_cell.angle_beta   90.00
_cell.angle_gamma   90.00
#
_symmetry.space_group_name_H-M   'P 1'
#
loop_
_entity.id
_entity.type
_entity.pdbx_description
1 polymer ?
#
loop_
_entity_poly.entity_id
_entity_poly.type
_entity_poly.pdbx_seq_one_letter_code
_entity_poly.pdbx_strand_id
1 'polypeptide(L)'
;MREVNISNARCFFIIIYEHFLRDIQYYLSVFLAIAQFRLMTGLNKQTMQTIDHNFSLVVDFLNRKLRKTSVHLVEVPCYFYQSNKSKLEITVFSNPRIATIDVRMIGLKNHDREPYFECSYDLNGLSIHSFQRDIEDLISNMD
;
A
#
# COMPACT_ATOMS: atom_id res chain seq x y z
N MET A 1 1.87 -61.62 7.60
CA MET A 1 1.27 -60.27 7.64
C MET A 1 2.23 -59.34 8.37
N ARG A 2 2.85 -58.38 7.68
CA ARG A 2 3.63 -57.31 8.30
C ARG A 2 2.76 -56.06 8.24
N GLU A 3 2.31 -55.58 9.39
CA GLU A 3 1.66 -54.28 9.52
C GLU A 3 2.67 -53.21 9.10
N VAL A 4 2.44 -52.59 7.94
CA VAL A 4 3.21 -51.44 7.50
C VAL A 4 2.80 -50.28 8.41
N ASN A 5 3.77 -49.78 9.18
CA ASN A 5 3.57 -48.72 10.16
C ASN A 5 3.26 -47.40 9.44
N ILE A 6 1.96 -47.12 9.25
CA ILE A 6 1.37 -45.97 8.54
C ILE A 6 1.88 -44.61 9.09
N SER A 7 2.38 -44.59 10.33
CA SER A 7 2.91 -43.39 10.97
C SER A 7 4.21 -42.87 10.31
N ASN A 8 5.12 -43.76 9.92
CA ASN A 8 6.40 -43.36 9.30
C ASN A 8 6.23 -42.87 7.85
N ALA A 9 5.25 -43.41 7.11
CA ALA A 9 4.96 -42.97 5.75
C ALA A 9 4.37 -41.54 5.70
N ARG A 10 3.60 -41.15 6.72
CA ARG A 10 3.04 -39.80 6.84
C ARG A 10 4.10 -38.75 7.15
N CYS A 11 5.07 -39.05 8.03
CA CYS A 11 6.18 -38.13 8.31
C CYS A 11 7.07 -37.89 7.08
N PHE A 12 7.37 -38.93 6.29
CA PHE A 12 8.15 -38.77 5.06
C PHE A 12 7.44 -37.91 4.01
N PHE A 13 6.12 -38.06 3.87
CA PHE A 13 5.32 -37.26 2.93
C PHE A 13 5.29 -35.77 3.33
N ILE A 14 5.18 -35.48 4.63
CA ILE A 14 5.18 -34.10 5.13
C ILE A 14 6.53 -33.43 4.89
N ILE A 15 7.65 -34.12 5.12
CA ILE A 15 8.99 -33.55 4.91
C ILE A 15 9.24 -33.25 3.42
N ILE A 16 8.83 -34.15 2.52
CA ILE A 16 8.98 -33.93 1.07
C ILE A 16 8.10 -32.76 0.61
N TYR A 17 6.88 -32.65 1.13
CA TYR A 17 5.95 -31.56 0.80
C TYR A 17 6.45 -30.20 1.33
N GLU A 18 6.98 -30.16 2.55
CA GLU A 18 7.61 -28.98 3.16
C GLU A 18 8.82 -28.47 2.37
N HIS A 19 9.68 -29.39 1.89
CA HIS A 19 10.81 -29.05 1.05
C HIS A 19 10.36 -28.53 -0.32
N PHE A 20 9.37 -29.18 -0.94
CA PHE A 20 8.80 -28.75 -2.21
C PHE A 20 8.13 -27.37 -2.11
N LEU A 21 7.43 -27.08 -1.01
CA LEU A 21 6.83 -25.76 -0.75
C LEU A 21 7.89 -24.67 -0.53
N ARG A 22 8.99 -24.97 0.17
CA ARG A 22 10.12 -24.04 0.33
C ARG A 22 10.80 -23.74 -0.99
N ASP A 23 10.98 -24.74 -1.83
CA ASP A 23 11.56 -24.56 -3.16
C ASP A 23 10.65 -23.68 -4.02
N ILE A 24 9.33 -23.92 -4.01
CA ILE A 24 8.36 -23.04 -4.69
C ILE A 24 8.43 -21.60 -4.18
N GLN A 25 8.47 -21.39 -2.85
CA GLN A 25 8.63 -20.04 -2.29
C GLN A 25 9.96 -19.39 -2.69
N TYR A 26 11.05 -20.15 -2.74
CA TYR A 26 12.34 -19.68 -3.22
C TYR A 26 12.28 -19.28 -4.69
N TYR A 27 11.71 -20.10 -5.57
CA TYR A 27 11.53 -19.74 -6.98
C TYR A 27 10.58 -18.56 -7.17
N LEU A 28 9.52 -18.44 -6.36
CA LEU A 28 8.59 -17.31 -6.41
C LEU A 28 9.28 -16.01 -5.99
N SER A 29 10.07 -16.05 -4.92
CA SER A 29 10.85 -14.89 -4.43
C SER A 29 11.97 -14.49 -5.40
N VAL A 30 12.66 -15.45 -6.01
CA VAL A 30 13.66 -15.19 -7.06
C VAL A 30 12.99 -14.61 -8.31
N PHE A 31 11.82 -15.10 -8.70
CA PHE A 31 11.07 -14.54 -9.83
C PHE A 31 10.58 -13.11 -9.53
N LEU A 32 10.06 -12.87 -8.32
CA LEU A 32 9.71 -11.53 -7.83
C LEU A 32 10.92 -10.59 -7.83
N ALA A 33 12.09 -11.05 -7.38
CA ALA A 33 13.32 -10.28 -7.37
C ALA A 33 13.84 -9.99 -8.79
N ILE A 34 13.80 -10.97 -9.71
CA ILE A 34 14.19 -10.79 -11.12
C ILE A 34 13.21 -9.87 -11.84
N ALA A 35 11.91 -9.98 -11.55
CA ALA A 35 10.91 -9.06 -12.05
C ALA A 35 11.20 -7.65 -11.52
N GLN A 36 11.34 -7.47 -10.21
CA GLN A 36 11.70 -6.18 -9.58
C GLN A 36 12.98 -5.59 -10.16
N PHE A 37 14.02 -6.40 -10.41
CA PHE A 37 15.28 -5.99 -11.01
C PHE A 37 15.12 -5.54 -12.47
N ARG A 38 14.42 -6.33 -13.31
CA ARG A 38 14.08 -5.92 -14.69
C ARG A 38 13.18 -4.68 -14.73
N LEU A 39 12.42 -4.45 -13.66
CA LEU A 39 11.51 -3.31 -13.56
C LEU A 39 12.20 -2.02 -13.10
N MET A 40 13.28 -2.11 -12.30
CA MET A 40 14.17 -0.97 -12.04
C MET A 40 14.92 -0.50 -13.30
N THR A 41 15.14 -1.37 -14.28
CA THR A 41 15.87 -0.99 -15.51
C THR A 41 15.05 -0.17 -16.52
N GLY A 42 13.74 0.03 -16.31
CA GLY A 42 12.85 0.75 -17.25
C GLY A 42 12.37 2.14 -16.79
N LEU A 43 12.62 2.53 -15.54
CA LEU A 43 12.21 3.83 -15.01
C LEU A 43 13.37 4.83 -15.05
N ASN A 44 13.11 6.04 -15.56
CA ASN A 44 14.10 7.12 -15.57
C ASN A 44 14.49 7.46 -14.11
N LYS A 45 15.80 7.49 -13.83
CA LYS A 45 16.36 7.84 -12.52
C LYS A 45 15.81 9.17 -11.99
N GLN A 46 15.56 10.13 -12.87
CA GLN A 46 14.99 11.43 -12.49
C GLN A 46 13.55 11.29 -11.99
N THR A 47 12.72 10.47 -12.66
CA THR A 47 11.35 10.19 -12.25
C THR A 47 11.31 9.53 -10.87
N MET A 48 12.19 8.56 -10.62
CA MET A 48 12.29 7.92 -9.30
C MET A 48 12.65 8.94 -8.20
N GLN A 49 13.63 9.81 -8.45
CA GLN A 49 14.02 10.85 -7.50
C GLN A 49 12.89 11.84 -7.21
N THR A 50 12.12 12.24 -8.23
CA THR A 50 10.96 13.13 -8.05
C THR A 50 9.87 12.45 -7.22
N ILE A 51 9.55 11.18 -7.50
CA ILE A 51 8.58 10.40 -6.76
C ILE A 51 9.01 10.27 -5.29
N ASP A 52 10.26 9.88 -5.04
CA ASP A 52 10.79 9.72 -3.67
C ASP A 52 10.76 11.03 -2.89
N HIS A 53 11.15 12.14 -3.53
CA HIS A 53 11.12 13.46 -2.92
C HIS A 53 9.69 13.89 -2.56
N ASN A 54 8.76 13.80 -3.51
CA ASN A 54 7.37 14.19 -3.30
C ASN A 54 6.68 13.29 -2.28
N PHE A 55 6.96 11.99 -2.30
CA PHE A 55 6.50 11.04 -1.29
C PHE A 55 6.91 11.48 0.12
N SER A 56 8.19 11.81 0.32
CA SER A 56 8.69 12.27 1.62
C SER A 56 7.94 13.52 2.10
N LEU A 57 7.75 14.51 1.23
CA LEU A 57 7.07 15.76 1.59
C LEU A 57 5.59 15.55 1.93
N VAL A 58 4.90 14.68 1.17
CA VAL A 58 3.50 14.33 1.41
C VAL A 58 3.35 13.62 2.75
N VAL A 59 4.17 12.59 3.00
CA VAL A 59 4.17 11.83 4.25
C VAL A 59 4.47 12.74 5.44
N ASP A 60 5.44 13.63 5.33
CA ASP A 60 5.78 14.58 6.39
C ASP A 60 4.63 15.56 6.70
N PHE A 61 3.99 16.09 5.66
CA PHE A 61 2.82 16.94 5.83
C PHE A 61 1.66 16.20 6.50
N LEU A 62 1.32 15.01 5.98
CA LEU A 62 0.21 14.20 6.51
C LEU A 62 0.48 13.74 7.94
N ASN A 63 1.72 13.40 8.30
CA ASN A 63 2.10 13.07 9.67
C ASN A 63 1.92 14.25 10.65
N ARG A 64 2.11 15.49 10.19
CA ARG A 64 1.92 16.70 11.01
C ARG A 64 0.45 17.09 11.15
N LYS A 65 -0.33 16.89 10.10
CA LYS A 65 -1.74 17.33 10.03
C LYS A 65 -2.71 16.29 10.54
N LEU A 66 -2.48 15.02 10.22
CA LEU A 66 -3.42 13.94 10.45
C LEU A 66 -2.82 12.90 11.39
N ARG A 67 -3.70 12.21 12.13
CA ARG A 67 -3.29 11.06 12.90
C ARG A 67 -3.11 9.88 11.95
N LYS A 68 -1.87 9.42 11.78
CA LYS A 68 -1.58 8.16 11.12
C LYS A 68 -2.25 7.03 11.90
N THR A 69 -2.94 6.13 11.22
CA THR A 69 -3.34 4.88 11.86
C THR A 69 -2.27 3.83 11.65
N SER A 70 -2.02 3.04 12.69
CA SER A 70 -1.18 1.84 12.64
C SER A 70 -1.92 0.69 11.95
N VAL A 71 -2.57 0.93 10.80
CA VAL A 71 -3.12 -0.17 10.00
C VAL A 71 -1.93 -0.90 9.38
N HIS A 72 -1.82 -2.19 9.68
CA HIS A 72 -0.73 -3.12 9.33
C HIS A 72 -0.54 -3.38 7.82
N LEU A 73 -0.76 -2.38 6.95
CA LEU A 73 -0.22 -2.41 5.59
C LEU A 73 1.20 -1.86 5.67
N VAL A 74 2.14 -2.74 5.96
CA VAL A 74 3.57 -2.44 6.21
C VAL A 74 4.21 -1.63 5.07
N GLU A 75 3.58 -1.58 3.89
CA GLU A 75 4.15 -1.00 2.67
C GLU A 75 3.43 0.26 2.14
N VAL A 76 2.25 0.64 2.66
CA VAL A 76 1.48 1.77 2.10
C VAL A 76 0.95 2.69 3.22
N PRO A 77 1.47 3.92 3.37
CA PRO A 77 0.95 4.88 4.34
C PRO A 77 -0.52 5.22 4.11
N CYS A 78 -1.34 5.03 5.15
CA CYS A 78 -2.74 5.44 5.18
C CYS A 78 -3.01 6.41 6.34
N TYR A 79 -3.69 7.51 6.02
CA TYR A 79 -4.04 8.59 6.94
C TYR A 79 -5.55 8.77 6.99
N PHE A 80 -6.05 9.14 8.16
CA PHE A 80 -7.48 9.37 8.35
C PHE A 80 -7.74 10.66 9.11
N TYR A 81 -8.79 11.35 8.69
CA TYR A 81 -9.41 12.44 9.43
C TYR A 81 -10.90 12.16 9.54
N GLN A 82 -11.50 12.35 10.70
CA GLN A 82 -12.91 12.04 10.92
C GLN A 82 -13.61 13.24 11.56
N SER A 83 -14.69 13.68 10.93
CA SER A 83 -15.66 14.62 11.49
C SER A 83 -16.93 13.89 11.94
N ASN A 84 -17.96 14.63 12.35
CA ASN A 84 -19.20 14.05 12.87
C ASN A 84 -20.02 13.31 11.81
N LYS A 85 -19.91 13.72 10.54
CA LYS A 85 -20.69 13.14 9.44
C LYS A 85 -19.86 12.38 8.42
N SER A 86 -18.55 12.60 8.41
CA SER A 86 -17.68 12.15 7.32
C SER A 86 -16.32 11.68 7.81
N LYS A 87 -15.70 10.82 7.01
CA LYS A 87 -14.33 10.34 7.18
C LYS A 87 -13.55 10.60 5.89
N LEU A 88 -12.40 11.23 6.01
CA LEU A 88 -11.40 11.39 4.95
C LEU A 88 -10.35 10.32 5.10
N GLU A 89 -10.08 9.62 4.01
CA GLU A 89 -9.07 8.58 3.88
C GLU A 89 -8.06 9.03 2.83
N ILE A 90 -6.77 8.98 3.17
CA ILE A 90 -5.70 9.30 2.24
C ILE A 90 -4.72 8.14 2.23
N THR A 91 -4.49 7.55 1.06
CA THR A 91 -3.57 6.44 0.85
C THR A 91 -2.47 6.88 -0.11
N VAL A 92 -1.21 6.70 0.29
CA VAL A 92 -0.05 7.14 -0.49
C VAL A 92 0.71 5.93 -1.04
N PHE A 93 0.67 5.73 -2.35
CA PHE A 93 1.39 4.67 -3.03
C PHE A 93 2.72 5.20 -3.56
N SER A 94 3.84 4.82 -2.95
CA SER A 94 5.19 5.25 -3.38
C SER A 94 5.79 4.39 -4.47
N ASN A 95 5.17 3.24 -4.80
CA ASN A 95 5.67 2.37 -5.84
C ASN A 95 5.70 3.14 -7.17
N PRO A 96 6.87 3.28 -7.84
CA PRO A 96 7.02 4.12 -9.02
C PRO A 96 6.08 3.81 -10.20
N ARG A 97 5.41 2.67 -10.22
CA ARG A 97 4.40 2.34 -11.24
C ARG A 97 3.00 2.85 -10.96
N ILE A 98 2.69 3.01 -9.68
CA ILE A 98 1.38 3.43 -9.17
C ILE A 98 1.57 4.64 -8.27
N ALA A 99 2.55 5.49 -8.60
CA ALA A 99 3.05 6.56 -7.75
C ALA A 99 1.99 7.63 -7.52
N THR A 100 0.97 7.32 -6.74
CA THR A 100 -0.27 8.09 -6.63
C THR A 100 -0.65 8.28 -5.18
N ILE A 101 -1.44 9.32 -4.94
CA ILE A 101 -2.10 9.59 -3.68
C ILE A 101 -3.59 9.49 -3.94
N ASP A 102 -4.24 8.52 -3.33
CA ASP A 102 -5.69 8.38 -3.40
C ASP A 102 -6.32 9.05 -2.19
N VAL A 103 -7.33 9.88 -2.44
CA VAL A 103 -8.06 10.65 -1.44
C VAL A 103 -9.54 10.35 -1.57
N ARG A 104 -10.17 9.93 -0.48
CA ARG A 104 -11.58 9.52 -0.45
C ARG A 104 -12.30 10.12 0.75
N MET A 105 -13.54 10.54 0.56
CA MET A 105 -14.42 10.95 1.65
C MET A 105 -15.66 10.05 1.71
N ILE A 106 -15.87 9.47 2.89
CA ILE A 106 -16.92 8.48 3.15
C ILE A 106 -17.88 9.06 4.18
N GLY A 107 -19.19 8.99 3.91
CA GLY A 107 -20.23 9.41 4.85
C GLY A 107 -20.41 8.37 5.96
N LEU A 108 -20.38 8.80 7.22
CA LEU A 108 -20.51 7.90 8.38
C LEU A 108 -21.93 7.34 8.56
N LYS A 109 -22.93 7.98 7.94
CA LYS A 109 -24.33 7.52 7.96
C LYS A 109 -24.69 6.60 6.78
N ASN A 110 -23.83 6.49 5.77
CA ASN A 110 -24.11 5.64 4.61
C ASN A 110 -23.75 4.19 4.94
N HIS A 111 -24.75 3.32 4.95
CA HIS A 111 -24.57 1.87 5.16
C HIS A 111 -23.72 1.23 4.04
N ASP A 112 -23.74 1.82 2.85
CA ASP A 112 -23.04 1.31 1.66
C ASP A 112 -21.53 1.58 1.67
N ARG A 113 -21.03 2.43 2.59
CA ARG A 113 -19.62 2.84 2.71
C ARG A 113 -18.97 3.39 1.43
N GLU A 114 -19.75 3.68 0.39
CA GLU A 114 -19.22 4.28 -0.83
C GLU A 114 -18.73 5.71 -0.56
N PRO A 115 -17.58 6.08 -1.15
CA PRO A 115 -17.10 7.44 -1.06
C PRO A 115 -18.02 8.36 -1.86
N TYR A 116 -18.46 9.47 -1.24
CA TYR A 116 -19.19 10.51 -1.98
C TYR A 116 -18.25 11.49 -2.69
N PHE A 117 -16.95 11.40 -2.41
CA PHE A 117 -15.88 12.11 -3.10
C PHE A 117 -14.65 11.21 -3.18
N GLU A 118 -14.04 11.15 -4.36
CA GLU A 118 -12.79 10.43 -4.62
C GLU A 118 -11.96 11.20 -5.65
N CYS A 119 -10.67 11.36 -5.37
CA CYS A 119 -9.70 11.86 -6.33
C CYS A 119 -8.33 11.22 -6.13
N SER A 120 -7.50 11.30 -7.17
CA SER A 120 -6.13 10.79 -7.14
C SER A 120 -5.15 11.84 -7.65
N TYR A 121 -3.99 11.91 -7.03
CA TYR A 121 -2.87 12.77 -7.45
C TYR A 121 -1.70 11.92 -7.91
N ASP A 122 -1.04 12.28 -9.00
CA ASP A 122 0.23 11.67 -9.40
C ASP A 122 1.37 12.28 -8.56
N LEU A 123 2.18 11.45 -7.91
CA LEU A 123 3.40 11.87 -7.21
C LEU A 123 4.43 12.42 -8.21
N ASN A 124 4.45 11.90 -9.43
CA ASN A 124 5.28 12.41 -10.51
C ASN A 124 4.62 13.67 -11.12
N GLY A 125 5.17 14.84 -10.79
CA GLY A 125 4.59 16.13 -11.21
C GLY A 125 3.63 16.75 -10.19
N LEU A 126 3.55 16.20 -8.98
CA LEU A 126 2.77 16.78 -7.88
C LEU A 126 3.26 18.19 -7.53
N SER A 127 2.35 19.15 -7.57
CA SER A 127 2.54 20.42 -6.87
C SER A 127 2.23 20.22 -5.39
N ILE A 128 3.27 20.13 -4.56
CA ILE A 128 3.12 19.92 -3.10
C ILE A 128 2.27 21.01 -2.47
N HIS A 129 2.46 22.27 -2.87
CA HIS A 129 1.67 23.38 -2.35
C HIS A 129 0.19 23.24 -2.71
N SER A 130 -0.14 22.85 -3.94
CA SER A 130 -1.54 22.64 -4.35
C SER A 130 -2.16 21.50 -3.55
N PHE A 131 -1.48 20.36 -3.48
CA PHE A 131 -1.93 19.22 -2.68
C PHE A 131 -2.21 19.59 -1.22
N GLN A 132 -1.31 20.33 -0.57
CA GLN A 132 -1.51 20.76 0.82
C GLN A 132 -2.77 21.62 0.98
N ARG A 133 -2.97 22.60 0.08
CA ARG A 133 -4.17 23.45 0.09
C ARG A 133 -5.42 22.63 -0.14
N ASP A 134 -5.43 21.74 -1.13
CA ASP A 134 -6.60 20.91 -1.45
C ASP A 134 -7.01 20.04 -0.25
N ILE A 135 -6.05 19.43 0.45
CA ILE A 135 -6.32 18.65 1.66
C ILE A 135 -6.83 19.54 2.82
N GLU A 136 -6.25 20.72 3.02
CA GLU A 136 -6.72 21.66 4.05
C GLU A 136 -8.14 22.15 3.76
N ASP A 137 -8.44 22.45 2.50
CA ASP A 137 -9.77 22.86 2.07
C ASP A 137 -10.77 21.72 2.28
N LEU A 138 -10.43 20.48 1.92
CA LEU A 138 -11.28 19.30 2.20
C LEU A 138 -11.57 19.16 3.69
N ILE A 139 -10.55 19.24 4.54
CA ILE A 139 -10.70 19.15 6.01
C ILE A 139 -11.60 20.29 6.53
N SER A 140 -11.43 21.51 6.04
CA SER A 140 -12.21 22.67 6.48
C SER A 140 -13.70 22.58 6.11
N ASN A 141 -14.02 21.86 5.03
CA ASN A 141 -15.39 21.69 4.53
C ASN A 141 -16.06 20.40 5.03
N MET A 142 -15.37 19.59 5.84
CA MET A 142 -15.87 18.32 6.36
C MET A 142 -16.78 18.51 7.59
N ASP A 143 -18.01 19.00 7.40
CA ASP A 143 -19.01 19.13 8.47
C ASP A 143 -20.37 18.45 8.20
#